data_AF-A0A4R6QXM5-F1
#
_entry.id   AF-A0A4R6QXM5-F1
#
_cell.length_a   1.000
_cell.length_b   1.000
_cell.length_c   1.000
_cell.angle_alpha   90.00
_cell.angle_beta   90.00
_cell.angle_gamma   90.00
#
_symmetry.space_group_name_H-M   'P 1'
#
loop_
_entity.id
_entity.type
_entity.pdbx_description
1 polymer ?
#
loop_
_entity_poly.entity_id
_entity_poly.type
_entity_poly.pdbx_seq_one_letter_code
_entity_poly.pdbx_strand_id
1 'polypeptide(L)'
;MTTRRPSRRPATPFARRGVLLAAPTLLLAGCGLLPGGTDDEKGGDAAAGQADEGAADGAAQAANPATSAVVDLQPTDVTDEAVAGRLMSRLEASQTLLAPRVKATVTASGLVDSLTAADYTALTGEEPPAADDAEEGTAVETILPGERKQFLLAAWESTDSEWQPAVFTHNSTTLNITHGGNTTNIHVPQVAEGDAERSGIVLAIVDRNPAPEAMGLRAEIRDGVSEISLVDGSILVTPSPSLYERELGVEVTDAGIVETEVDEGWVSGVMSVRGTVKSAFLTPYIDTVDYGGNLFWAAADELHLVVDLDWQMDFSSNVVDRTEAKLTLEDGTELRPAQDTDQIFYDSHGTHIATFTIPADERSATLTLSPRFTQVIDKDFEQVEDPITATLTFS
;
A
#
# COMPACT_ATOMS: atom_id res chain seq x y z
N MET A 1 -40.15 9.32 -13.87
CA MET A 1 -40.76 9.23 -12.52
C MET A 1 -39.92 8.30 -11.67
N THR A 2 -39.82 8.60 -10.36
CA THR A 2 -39.05 7.95 -9.27
C THR A 2 -37.55 8.31 -9.16
N THR A 3 -37.32 9.39 -8.41
CA THR A 3 -36.04 9.81 -7.80
C THR A 3 -35.80 9.02 -6.50
N ARG A 4 -34.64 8.36 -6.33
CA ARG A 4 -34.19 7.79 -5.04
C ARG A 4 -33.28 8.79 -4.31
N ARG A 5 -33.64 9.15 -3.08
CA ARG A 5 -32.80 9.89 -2.12
C ARG A 5 -31.75 8.95 -1.50
N PRO A 6 -30.55 9.44 -1.17
CA PRO A 6 -29.63 8.73 -0.29
C PRO A 6 -30.02 8.92 1.19
N SER A 7 -29.95 7.82 1.95
CA SER A 7 -30.18 7.74 3.39
C SER A 7 -28.93 8.23 4.13
N ARG A 8 -29.02 9.39 4.80
CA ARG A 8 -28.07 9.81 5.85
C ARG A 8 -28.21 8.90 7.07
N ARG A 9 -27.12 8.23 7.47
CA ARG A 9 -26.94 7.76 8.84
C ARG A 9 -25.69 8.43 9.46
N PRO A 10 -25.73 8.73 10.77
CA PRO A 10 -24.73 9.55 11.44
C PRO A 10 -23.46 8.75 11.74
N ALA A 11 -22.32 9.45 11.72
CA ALA A 11 -21.06 8.98 12.25
C ALA A 11 -21.12 8.97 13.79
N THR A 12 -20.74 7.86 14.41
CA THR A 12 -20.35 7.79 15.82
C THR A 12 -19.30 6.70 16.03
N PRO A 13 -18.42 6.89 17.03
CA PRO A 13 -17.05 6.36 17.06
C PRO A 13 -16.93 4.98 17.69
N PHE A 14 -15.78 4.36 17.42
CA PHE A 14 -15.27 3.10 17.96
C PHE A 14 -15.73 2.78 19.40
N ALA A 15 -16.44 1.66 19.54
CA ALA A 15 -16.53 0.95 20.80
C ALA A 15 -16.85 -0.53 20.59
N ARG A 16 -15.87 -1.36 20.96
CA ARG A 16 -16.00 -2.53 21.82
C ARG A 16 -16.60 -3.80 21.20
N ARG A 17 -15.78 -4.86 21.22
CA ARG A 17 -16.20 -6.15 21.74
C ARG A 17 -15.29 -6.55 22.90
N GLY A 18 -15.87 -6.59 24.09
CA GLY A 18 -15.28 -7.27 25.23
C GLY A 18 -15.73 -8.72 25.27
N VAL A 19 -14.88 -9.58 25.84
CA VAL A 19 -15.32 -10.77 26.58
C VAL A 19 -14.47 -10.85 27.83
N LEU A 20 -15.11 -10.59 28.97
CA LEU A 20 -14.64 -10.89 30.32
C LEU A 20 -14.78 -12.39 30.57
N LEU A 21 -13.73 -13.04 31.08
CA LEU A 21 -13.87 -14.17 31.99
C LEU A 21 -12.88 -14.00 33.15
N ALA A 22 -13.38 -14.34 34.32
CA ALA A 22 -12.98 -13.84 35.62
C ALA A 22 -11.87 -14.66 36.31
N ALA A 23 -11.25 -13.99 37.29
CA ALA A 23 -10.41 -14.42 38.42
C ALA A 23 -10.86 -15.74 39.11
N PRO A 24 -10.15 -16.38 40.12
CA PRO A 24 -9.44 -15.68 41.23
C PRO A 24 -8.34 -16.44 42.04
N THR A 25 -7.86 -15.76 43.11
CA THR A 25 -7.25 -16.26 44.39
C THR A 25 -5.79 -16.76 44.36
N LEU A 26 -4.89 -16.60 45.36
CA LEU A 26 -4.87 -16.42 46.83
C LEU A 26 -3.54 -15.67 47.22
N LEU A 27 -3.46 -14.70 48.16
CA LEU A 27 -3.51 -14.71 49.64
C LEU A 27 -2.15 -14.97 50.37
N LEU A 28 -1.85 -14.10 51.35
CA LEU A 28 -0.92 -14.20 52.52
C LEU A 28 0.60 -14.07 52.25
N ALA A 29 1.47 -13.58 53.15
CA ALA A 29 1.42 -12.76 54.38
C ALA A 29 2.85 -12.78 55.00
N GLY A 30 3.23 -11.72 55.72
CA GLY A 30 4.29 -11.73 56.75
C GLY A 30 5.73 -11.71 56.21
N CYS A 31 6.74 -11.10 56.81
CA CYS A 31 7.00 -10.57 58.16
C CYS A 31 8.03 -9.42 57.96
N GLY A 32 8.03 -8.28 58.66
CA GLY A 32 8.32 -8.14 60.09
C GLY A 32 9.68 -7.44 60.30
N LEU A 33 9.72 -6.52 61.27
CA LEU A 33 10.87 -5.99 62.03
C LEU A 33 11.62 -4.71 61.55
N LEU A 34 11.14 -3.58 62.12
CA LEU A 34 11.89 -2.44 62.69
C LEU A 34 12.99 -2.92 63.69
N PRO A 35 14.08 -2.14 64.01
CA PRO A 35 13.93 -0.90 64.80
C PRO A 35 15.02 0.22 64.70
N GLY A 36 14.64 1.38 65.25
CA GLY A 36 15.53 2.37 65.89
C GLY A 36 15.77 3.64 65.06
N GLY A 37 15.59 4.87 65.54
CA GLY A 37 15.27 5.40 66.86
C GLY A 37 15.71 6.87 66.92
N THR A 38 14.81 7.72 67.44
CA THR A 38 14.97 9.04 68.10
C THR A 38 15.49 10.27 67.33
N ASP A 39 14.54 11.19 67.11
CA ASP A 39 14.49 12.60 67.60
C ASP A 39 15.76 13.46 67.60
N ASP A 40 15.70 14.60 66.92
CA ASP A 40 15.78 15.88 67.64
C ASP A 40 15.19 17.06 66.85
N GLU A 41 14.57 17.96 67.61
CA GLU A 41 13.81 19.13 67.16
C GLU A 41 14.69 20.38 66.88
N LYS A 42 14.04 21.36 66.22
CA LYS A 42 14.05 22.83 66.49
C LYS A 42 14.75 23.81 65.53
N GLY A 43 13.95 24.83 65.17
CA GLY A 43 14.32 26.20 64.76
C GLY A 43 14.15 26.42 63.26
N GLY A 44 13.16 27.14 62.72
CA GLY A 44 12.49 28.34 63.22
C GLY A 44 13.26 29.59 62.76
N ASP A 45 12.95 30.14 61.58
CA ASP A 45 12.39 31.50 61.45
C ASP A 45 12.00 31.82 60.00
N ALA A 46 10.98 32.65 59.87
CA ALA A 46 10.35 33.08 58.62
C ALA A 46 11.01 34.33 58.04
N ALA A 47 11.10 34.40 56.70
CA ALA A 47 11.10 35.67 55.99
C ALA A 47 10.34 35.49 54.66
N ALA A 48 9.13 36.03 54.64
CA ALA A 48 8.31 36.20 53.44
C ALA A 48 8.89 37.32 52.56
N GLY A 49 8.79 37.17 51.24
CA GLY A 49 8.87 38.33 50.35
C GLY A 49 9.31 38.08 48.91
N GLN A 50 8.34 37.67 48.10
CA GLN A 50 8.06 38.22 46.76
C GLN A 50 8.68 37.53 45.53
N ALA A 51 7.72 37.04 44.73
CA ALA A 51 7.85 36.45 43.41
C ALA A 51 7.99 37.51 42.30
N ASP A 52 8.67 37.12 41.22
CA ASP A 52 8.43 37.49 39.82
C ASP A 52 9.09 36.38 38.98
N GLU A 53 8.39 35.29 38.67
CA GLU A 53 7.62 35.06 37.42
C GLU A 53 8.34 35.50 36.14
N GLY A 54 8.79 34.53 35.33
CA GLY A 54 9.12 34.78 33.93
C GLY A 54 9.97 33.70 33.26
N ALA A 55 9.28 32.80 32.55
CA ALA A 55 9.78 31.82 31.55
C ALA A 55 10.39 30.51 32.10
N ALA A 56 9.50 29.56 32.38
CA ALA A 56 9.80 28.14 32.34
C ALA A 56 10.16 27.73 30.90
N ASP A 57 11.45 27.60 30.63
CA ASP A 57 11.92 26.61 29.66
C ASP A 57 11.49 25.24 30.20
N GLY A 58 10.74 24.49 29.40
CA GLY A 58 10.34 23.12 29.74
C GLY A 58 11.57 22.23 29.81
N ALA A 59 12.23 22.21 30.97
CA ALA A 59 13.25 21.24 31.30
C ALA A 59 12.57 19.87 31.26
N ALA A 60 12.88 19.07 30.24
CA ALA A 60 12.64 17.64 30.28
C ALA A 60 13.20 17.14 31.62
N GLN A 61 12.34 16.58 32.47
CA GLN A 61 12.73 16.10 33.78
C GLN A 61 13.85 15.07 33.57
N ALA A 62 15.07 15.40 33.99
CA ALA A 62 16.20 14.52 33.80
C ALA A 62 15.88 13.18 34.48
N ALA A 63 15.91 12.09 33.72
CA ALA A 63 15.64 10.76 34.23
C ALA A 63 16.60 10.45 35.38
N ASN A 64 16.09 9.84 36.46
CA ASN A 64 16.92 9.44 37.58
C ASN A 64 17.74 8.19 37.18
N PRO A 65 19.09 8.27 37.13
CA PRO A 65 19.92 7.13 36.70
C PRO A 65 19.72 5.88 37.56
N ALA A 66 19.31 6.05 38.83
CA ALA A 66 19.04 4.93 39.74
C ALA A 66 17.74 4.16 39.44
N THR A 67 16.82 4.73 38.63
CA THR A 67 15.54 4.09 38.26
C THR A 67 15.29 4.06 36.75
N SER A 68 16.32 4.40 35.96
CA SER A 68 16.27 4.34 34.51
C SER A 68 17.11 3.18 33.96
N ALA A 69 16.65 2.61 32.86
CA ALA A 69 17.41 1.64 32.08
C ALA A 69 17.48 2.07 30.62
N VAL A 70 18.66 1.94 30.01
CA VAL A 70 18.82 2.07 28.56
C VAL A 70 18.63 0.72 27.90
N VAL A 71 17.80 0.67 26.86
CA VAL A 71 17.54 -0.56 26.11
C VAL A 71 18.09 -0.46 24.68
N ASP A 72 18.62 -1.57 24.19
CA ASP A 72 18.83 -1.81 22.77
C ASP A 72 17.71 -2.74 22.28
N LEU A 73 16.83 -2.20 21.44
CA LEU A 73 15.62 -2.86 20.98
C LEU A 73 15.68 -2.99 19.45
N GLN A 74 15.60 -4.22 18.97
CA GLN A 74 15.34 -4.46 17.55
C GLN A 74 13.88 -4.12 17.23
N PRO A 75 13.56 -3.65 16.02
CA PRO A 75 12.18 -3.43 15.62
C PRO A 75 11.30 -4.63 15.97
N THR A 76 10.19 -4.39 16.67
CA THR A 76 9.27 -5.43 17.12
C THR A 76 7.82 -5.11 16.77
N ASP A 77 7.02 -6.15 16.56
CA ASP A 77 5.57 -6.04 16.43
C ASP A 77 4.92 -5.77 17.79
N VAL A 78 3.89 -4.93 17.79
CA VAL A 78 3.13 -4.54 18.98
C VAL A 78 1.72 -5.09 18.89
N THR A 79 1.27 -5.76 19.96
CA THR A 79 -0.08 -6.34 20.03
C THR A 79 -1.04 -5.58 20.95
N ASP A 80 -0.51 -4.82 21.93
CA ASP A 80 -1.35 -3.95 22.79
C ASP A 80 -1.64 -2.60 22.09
N GLU A 81 -2.71 -2.60 21.30
CA GLU A 81 -3.18 -1.41 20.57
C GLU A 81 -3.61 -0.27 21.50
N ALA A 82 -4.03 -0.57 22.72
CA ALA A 82 -4.57 0.44 23.64
C ALA A 82 -3.47 1.31 24.25
N VAL A 83 -2.32 0.71 24.59
CA VAL A 83 -1.12 1.44 25.00
C VAL A 83 -0.54 2.19 23.81
N ALA A 84 -0.35 1.50 22.68
CA ALA A 84 0.21 2.09 21.47
C ALA A 84 -0.59 3.32 21.00
N GLY A 85 -1.92 3.23 20.97
CA GLY A 85 -2.79 4.32 20.53
C GLY A 85 -2.75 5.58 21.42
N ARG A 86 -2.29 5.48 22.68
CA ARG A 86 -2.06 6.65 23.54
C ARG A 86 -0.74 7.37 23.24
N LEU A 87 0.22 6.67 22.64
CA LEU A 87 1.56 7.17 22.35
C LEU A 87 1.72 7.69 20.91
N MET A 88 0.73 7.43 20.05
CA MET A 88 0.72 7.87 18.66
C MET A 88 -0.32 8.95 18.41
N SER A 89 -0.12 9.73 17.36
CA SER A 89 -1.11 10.65 16.81
C SER A 89 -1.49 10.24 15.39
N ARG A 90 -2.75 10.48 15.01
CA ARG A 90 -3.25 10.16 13.68
C ARG A 90 -2.54 10.99 12.60
N LEU A 91 -2.17 10.34 11.50
CA LEU A 91 -1.57 10.98 10.34
C LEU A 91 -2.67 11.31 9.31
N GLU A 92 -3.18 12.55 9.35
CA GLU A 92 -4.23 12.98 8.40
C GLU A 92 -3.70 13.20 6.97
N ALA A 93 -2.39 13.41 6.81
CA ALA A 93 -1.74 13.67 5.53
C ALA A 93 -0.95 12.47 4.99
N SER A 94 -1.11 11.27 5.57
CA SER A 94 -0.43 10.08 5.05
C SER A 94 -0.88 9.80 3.63
N GLN A 95 0.08 9.52 2.77
CA GLN A 95 -0.18 8.94 1.46
C GLN A 95 -0.56 7.45 1.62
N THR A 96 -0.99 6.84 0.53
CA THR A 96 -1.29 5.41 0.48
C THR A 96 -0.25 4.73 -0.39
N LEU A 97 0.51 3.80 0.17
CA LEU A 97 1.38 2.91 -0.59
C LEU A 97 0.56 2.12 -1.62
N LEU A 98 0.92 2.27 -2.89
CA LEU A 98 0.35 1.53 -4.01
C LEU A 98 1.41 0.61 -4.63
N ALA A 99 1.09 -0.67 -4.66
CA ALA A 99 1.80 -1.71 -5.40
C ALA A 99 0.79 -2.77 -5.88
N PRO A 100 1.13 -3.61 -6.87
CA PRO A 100 0.26 -4.70 -7.29
C PRO A 100 -0.24 -5.51 -6.09
N ARG A 101 -1.57 -5.65 -5.96
CA ARG A 101 -2.24 -6.42 -4.89
C ARG A 101 -1.92 -5.97 -3.45
N VAL A 102 -1.40 -4.75 -3.30
CA VAL A 102 -1.04 -4.14 -2.02
C VAL A 102 -1.43 -2.66 -2.04
N LYS A 103 -2.36 -2.31 -1.15
CA LYS A 103 -2.70 -0.93 -0.83
C LYS A 103 -2.67 -0.73 0.67
N ALA A 104 -1.74 0.06 1.18
CA ALA A 104 -1.55 0.28 2.62
C ALA A 104 -1.34 1.76 2.95
N THR A 105 -1.81 2.19 4.12
CA THR A 105 -1.70 3.59 4.58
C THR A 105 -1.15 3.58 6.00
N VAL A 106 -0.28 4.53 6.33
CA VAL A 106 0.18 4.74 7.71
C VAL A 106 -0.85 5.60 8.43
N THR A 107 -1.50 5.05 9.45
CA THR A 107 -2.66 5.67 10.08
C THR A 107 -2.27 6.54 11.26
N ALA A 108 -1.20 6.18 11.96
CA ALA A 108 -0.73 6.91 13.12
C ALA A 108 0.79 6.72 13.30
N SER A 109 1.44 7.74 13.85
CA SER A 109 2.84 7.68 14.24
C SER A 109 3.10 8.51 15.50
N GLY A 110 4.12 8.14 16.27
CA GLY A 110 4.48 8.78 17.52
C GLY A 110 5.96 8.62 17.83
N LEU A 111 6.61 9.72 18.22
CA LEU A 111 7.97 9.74 18.72
C LEU A 111 7.95 10.03 20.22
N VAL A 112 8.54 9.14 21.01
CA VAL A 112 8.55 9.23 22.47
C VAL A 112 9.99 9.18 22.97
N ASP A 113 10.35 10.11 23.86
CA ASP A 113 11.71 10.18 24.43
C ASP A 113 12.00 9.06 25.44
N SER A 114 10.94 8.48 26.04
CA SER A 114 11.05 7.44 27.07
C SER A 114 9.75 6.65 27.20
N LEU A 115 9.83 5.38 27.60
CA LEU A 115 8.68 4.56 27.98
C LEU A 115 8.64 4.34 29.48
N THR A 116 7.45 4.17 30.07
CA THR A 116 7.36 3.61 31.41
C THR A 116 7.62 2.10 31.37
N ALA A 117 8.04 1.52 32.49
CA ALA A 117 8.18 0.06 32.60
C ALA A 117 6.89 -0.70 32.21
N ALA A 118 5.73 -0.15 32.58
CA ALA A 118 4.44 -0.72 32.22
C ALA A 118 4.16 -0.63 30.71
N ASP A 119 4.47 0.52 30.07
CA ASP A 119 4.29 0.68 28.63
C ASP A 119 5.23 -0.25 27.86
N TYR A 120 6.49 -0.38 28.28
CA TYR A 120 7.44 -1.29 27.62
C TYR A 120 6.96 -2.74 27.65
N THR A 121 6.56 -3.26 28.81
CA THR A 121 6.06 -4.62 28.92
C THR A 121 4.78 -4.83 28.13
N ALA A 122 3.88 -3.84 28.08
CA ALA A 122 2.68 -3.95 27.28
C ALA A 122 2.97 -3.95 25.77
N LEU A 123 3.93 -3.15 25.31
CA LEU A 123 4.27 -3.04 23.90
C LEU A 123 5.11 -4.21 23.38
N THR A 124 6.06 -4.70 24.19
CA THR A 124 7.04 -5.74 23.77
C THR A 124 6.69 -7.14 24.27
N GLY A 125 5.88 -7.25 25.33
CA GLY A 125 5.66 -8.52 26.05
C GLY A 125 6.84 -8.95 26.93
N GLU A 126 7.92 -8.15 26.99
CA GLU A 126 9.13 -8.47 27.74
C GLU A 126 9.16 -7.80 29.11
N GLU A 127 9.93 -8.38 30.03
CA GLU A 127 10.22 -7.76 31.32
C GLU A 127 11.15 -6.55 31.12
N PRO A 128 10.95 -5.44 31.85
CA PRO A 128 11.85 -4.29 31.79
C PRO A 128 13.30 -4.70 32.09
N PRO A 129 14.30 -4.15 31.38
CA PRO A 129 15.70 -4.36 31.74
C PRO A 129 16.00 -3.81 33.15
N ALA A 130 17.07 -4.27 33.77
CA ALA A 130 17.52 -3.74 35.06
C ALA A 130 18.02 -2.28 34.91
N ALA A 131 17.84 -1.47 35.95
CA ALA A 131 18.33 -0.08 35.95
C ALA A 131 19.87 -0.04 35.93
N ASP A 132 20.42 0.93 35.19
CA ASP A 132 21.84 0.97 34.83
C ASP A 132 22.74 1.17 36.06
N ASP A 133 22.34 2.05 36.98
CA ASP A 133 23.10 2.42 38.19
C ASP A 133 22.34 2.11 39.50
N ALA A 134 21.47 1.10 39.46
CA ALA A 134 20.64 0.69 40.60
C ALA A 134 21.31 -0.31 41.55
N GLU A 135 20.92 -0.27 42.82
CA GLU A 135 21.15 -1.41 43.72
C GLU A 135 20.31 -2.61 43.25
N GLU A 136 20.85 -3.82 43.38
CA GLU A 136 20.19 -5.07 42.96
C GLU A 136 18.79 -5.17 43.58
N GLY A 137 17.76 -5.26 42.72
CA GLY A 137 16.35 -5.29 43.13
C GLY A 137 15.61 -3.94 43.09
N THR A 138 16.26 -2.85 42.66
CA THR A 138 15.55 -1.58 42.40
C THR A 138 14.67 -1.72 41.15
N ALA A 139 13.40 -1.33 41.25
CA ALA A 139 12.48 -1.37 40.14
C ALA A 139 12.77 -0.24 39.14
N VAL A 140 12.73 -0.57 37.84
CA VAL A 140 12.83 0.41 36.77
C VAL A 140 11.50 1.12 36.59
N GLU A 141 11.57 2.44 36.47
CA GLU A 141 10.42 3.30 36.22
C GLU A 141 10.43 3.84 34.79
N THR A 142 11.61 4.20 34.29
CA THR A 142 11.81 4.87 32.99
C THR A 142 12.74 4.06 32.11
N ILE A 143 12.34 3.80 30.87
CA ILE A 143 13.14 3.12 29.87
C ILE A 143 13.49 4.11 28.78
N LEU A 144 14.77 4.16 28.44
CA LEU A 144 15.35 5.11 27.49
C LEU A 144 15.87 4.36 26.26
N PRO A 145 15.73 4.93 25.04
CA PRO A 145 16.22 4.32 23.81
C PRO A 145 17.72 4.53 23.58
N GLY A 146 18.42 5.13 24.55
CA GLY A 146 19.82 5.55 24.45
C GLY A 146 20.02 7.01 24.05
N GLU A 147 21.28 7.45 24.03
CA GLU A 147 21.62 8.84 23.75
C GLU A 147 21.24 9.28 22.34
N ARG A 148 20.56 10.43 22.24
CA ARG A 148 20.12 11.03 20.96
C ARG A 148 19.20 10.12 20.13
N LYS A 149 18.52 9.16 20.78
CA LYS A 149 17.52 8.29 20.18
C LYS A 149 16.12 8.62 20.69
N GLN A 150 15.10 8.11 20.00
CA GLN A 150 13.70 8.13 20.40
C GLN A 150 13.05 6.77 20.08
N PHE A 151 11.99 6.44 20.80
CA PHE A 151 11.09 5.36 20.42
C PHE A 151 10.15 5.85 19.33
N LEU A 152 10.08 5.12 18.23
CA LEU A 152 9.08 5.29 17.17
C LEU A 152 8.01 4.21 17.34
N LEU A 153 6.76 4.63 17.47
CA LEU A 153 5.60 3.77 17.26
C LEU A 153 4.90 4.20 15.98
N ALA A 154 4.56 3.25 15.12
CA ALA A 154 3.80 3.51 13.91
C ALA A 154 2.76 2.43 13.66
N ALA A 155 1.57 2.84 13.24
CA ALA A 155 0.47 1.98 12.86
C ALA A 155 0.17 2.12 11.36
N TRP A 156 -0.13 1.01 10.71
CA TRP A 156 -0.55 0.98 9.31
C TRP A 156 -1.78 0.11 9.14
N GLU A 157 -2.54 0.38 8.08
CA GLU A 157 -3.72 -0.40 7.70
C GLU A 157 -3.84 -0.59 6.19
N SER A 158 -4.51 -1.66 5.79
CA SER A 158 -4.99 -1.90 4.44
C SER A 158 -6.48 -2.23 4.47
N THR A 159 -7.23 -1.51 3.64
CA THR A 159 -8.63 -1.78 3.33
C THR A 159 -8.80 -2.42 1.95
N ASP A 160 -7.73 -2.98 1.39
CA ASP A 160 -7.74 -3.56 0.05
C ASP A 160 -8.48 -4.90 0.04
N SER A 161 -9.57 -4.98 -0.72
CA SER A 161 -10.29 -6.23 -0.92
C SER A 161 -9.49 -7.25 -1.74
N GLU A 162 -8.50 -6.79 -2.50
CA GLU A 162 -7.64 -7.62 -3.35
C GLU A 162 -6.27 -7.91 -2.70
N TRP A 163 -6.12 -7.60 -1.40
CA TRP A 163 -4.88 -7.81 -0.65
C TRP A 163 -4.38 -9.25 -0.71
N GLN A 164 -3.25 -9.47 -1.37
CA GLN A 164 -2.63 -10.80 -1.50
C GLN A 164 -1.09 -10.74 -1.50
N PRO A 165 -0.43 -10.14 -0.48
CA PRO A 165 1.00 -10.29 -0.35
C PRO A 165 1.33 -11.76 -0.06
N ALA A 166 2.39 -12.28 -0.67
CA ALA A 166 2.89 -13.61 -0.35
C ALA A 166 4.32 -13.53 0.16
N VAL A 167 4.65 -14.48 1.02
CA VAL A 167 5.92 -14.45 1.74
C VAL A 167 7.07 -14.94 0.84
N PHE A 168 6.82 -15.79 -0.18
CA PHE A 168 7.88 -16.28 -1.09
C PHE A 168 7.35 -16.86 -2.43
N THR A 169 6.65 -16.09 -3.27
CA THR A 169 6.35 -16.57 -4.65
C THR A 169 6.84 -15.58 -5.71
N HIS A 170 7.33 -16.09 -6.83
CA HIS A 170 8.03 -15.30 -7.86
C HIS A 170 7.12 -14.25 -8.57
N ASN A 171 5.80 -14.32 -8.35
CA ASN A 171 4.80 -13.41 -8.90
C ASN A 171 3.90 -12.78 -7.81
N SER A 172 4.33 -12.78 -6.55
CA SER A 172 3.61 -12.14 -5.46
C SER A 172 4.36 -10.93 -4.95
N THR A 173 3.61 -9.91 -4.57
CA THR A 173 4.15 -8.80 -3.79
C THR A 173 4.50 -9.28 -2.39
N THR A 174 5.73 -9.02 -1.96
CA THR A 174 6.15 -9.19 -0.56
C THR A 174 5.98 -7.86 0.16
N LEU A 175 5.66 -7.89 1.45
CA LEU A 175 5.49 -6.70 2.26
C LEU A 175 6.34 -6.84 3.53
N ASN A 176 7.27 -5.91 3.74
CA ASN A 176 8.23 -5.97 4.82
C ASN A 176 8.38 -4.61 5.51
N ILE A 177 8.81 -4.65 6.76
CA ILE A 177 9.22 -3.44 7.48
C ILE A 177 10.72 -3.25 7.29
N THR A 178 11.14 -2.02 7.01
CA THR A 178 12.55 -1.63 6.89
C THR A 178 12.98 -0.74 8.05
N HIS A 179 14.26 -0.81 8.42
CA HIS A 179 14.88 0.06 9.41
C HIS A 179 16.24 0.53 8.87
N GLY A 180 16.38 1.84 8.70
CA GLY A 180 17.52 2.44 8.01
C GLY A 180 17.74 1.88 6.59
N GLY A 181 16.66 1.56 5.88
CA GLY A 181 16.68 0.97 4.54
C GLY A 181 16.99 -0.53 4.47
N ASN A 182 17.26 -1.20 5.59
CA ASN A 182 17.46 -2.65 5.63
C ASN A 182 16.17 -3.37 6.01
N THR A 183 15.85 -4.47 5.33
CA THR A 183 14.71 -5.32 5.68
C THR A 183 14.90 -5.89 7.08
N THR A 184 13.88 -5.73 7.92
CA THR A 184 13.86 -6.26 9.29
C THR A 184 13.33 -7.70 9.30
N ASN A 185 13.40 -8.37 10.46
CA ASN A 185 12.76 -9.68 10.67
C ASN A 185 11.24 -9.58 10.94
N ILE A 186 10.67 -8.36 10.98
CA ILE A 186 9.22 -8.20 11.09
C ILE A 186 8.62 -8.47 9.71
N HIS A 187 8.09 -9.67 9.55
CA HIS A 187 7.28 -10.01 8.39
C HIS A 187 5.85 -9.56 8.62
N VAL A 188 5.26 -8.87 7.64
CA VAL A 188 3.82 -8.64 7.64
C VAL A 188 3.16 -9.98 7.31
N PRO A 189 2.39 -10.60 8.22
CA PRO A 189 1.91 -11.96 8.04
C PRO A 189 0.98 -12.06 6.83
N GLN A 190 1.00 -13.22 6.16
CA GLN A 190 -0.06 -13.58 5.23
C GLN A 190 -1.38 -13.66 5.98
N VAL A 191 -2.38 -12.94 5.47
CA VAL A 191 -3.71 -12.90 6.06
C VAL A 191 -4.58 -13.97 5.42
N ALA A 192 -5.45 -14.62 6.20
CA ALA A 192 -6.31 -15.68 5.71
C ALA A 192 -7.34 -15.15 4.70
N GLU A 193 -7.78 -16.01 3.79
CA GLU A 193 -8.86 -15.70 2.85
C GLU A 193 -10.14 -15.31 3.61
N GLY A 194 -10.66 -14.10 3.36
CA GLY A 194 -11.91 -13.61 3.97
C GLY A 194 -11.75 -12.51 5.03
N ASP A 195 -10.53 -12.17 5.45
CA ASP A 195 -10.33 -10.98 6.28
C ASP A 195 -10.53 -9.71 5.43
N ALA A 196 -11.21 -8.70 5.98
CA ALA A 196 -11.57 -7.48 5.24
C ALA A 196 -10.60 -6.31 5.50
N GLU A 197 -9.92 -6.33 6.63
CA GLU A 197 -9.02 -5.27 7.09
C GLU A 197 -7.71 -5.92 7.56
N ARG A 198 -6.57 -5.29 7.24
CA ARG A 198 -5.25 -5.71 7.71
C ARG A 198 -4.58 -4.53 8.38
N SER A 199 -3.94 -4.75 9.52
CA SER A 199 -3.24 -3.70 10.23
C SER A 199 -2.03 -4.26 10.98
N GLY A 200 -1.13 -3.37 11.34
CA GLY A 200 0.01 -3.70 12.19
C GLY A 200 0.52 -2.47 12.91
N ILE A 201 1.13 -2.70 14.07
CA ILE A 201 1.81 -1.66 14.86
C ILE A 201 3.24 -2.12 15.08
N VAL A 202 4.19 -1.21 14.88
CA VAL A 202 5.61 -1.49 15.05
C VAL A 202 6.21 -0.52 16.08
N LEU A 203 7.06 -1.03 16.95
CA LEU A 203 7.93 -0.27 17.85
C LEU A 203 9.38 -0.43 17.42
N ALA A 204 10.12 0.68 17.35
CA ALA A 204 11.56 0.67 17.08
C ALA A 204 12.29 1.82 17.77
N ILE A 205 13.62 1.72 17.82
CA ILE A 205 14.50 2.82 18.20
C ILE A 205 15.04 3.50 16.94
N VAL A 206 14.91 4.83 16.89
CA VAL A 206 15.38 5.66 15.77
C VAL A 206 16.20 6.85 16.30
N ASP A 207 16.92 7.52 15.40
CA ASP A 207 17.58 8.78 15.74
C ASP A 207 16.56 9.82 16.18
N ARG A 208 16.97 10.71 17.09
CA ARG A 208 16.14 11.84 17.51
C ARG A 208 15.89 12.76 16.31
N ASN A 209 14.62 13.10 16.07
CA ASN A 209 14.16 13.75 14.84
C ASN A 209 14.55 12.94 13.59
N PRO A 210 14.02 11.71 13.45
CA PRO A 210 14.38 10.83 12.35
C PRO A 210 13.95 11.43 11.02
N ALA A 211 14.76 11.20 9.98
CA ALA A 211 14.33 11.44 8.61
C ALA A 211 13.26 10.42 8.19
N PRO A 212 12.41 10.70 7.18
CA PRO A 212 11.35 9.81 6.76
C PRO A 212 11.81 8.37 6.42
N GLU A 213 13.03 8.22 5.89
CA GLU A 213 13.65 6.95 5.53
C GLU A 213 14.15 6.10 6.72
N ALA A 214 14.07 6.62 7.95
CA ALA A 214 14.52 5.88 9.13
C ALA A 214 13.76 4.57 9.32
N MET A 215 12.48 4.53 8.93
CA MET A 215 11.65 3.34 9.01
C MET A 215 10.55 3.36 7.94
N GLY A 216 10.36 2.24 7.24
CA GLY A 216 9.43 2.15 6.12
C GLY A 216 8.62 0.86 6.10
N LEU A 217 7.48 0.93 5.41
CA LEU A 217 6.70 -0.23 4.98
C LEU A 217 6.93 -0.40 3.48
N ARG A 218 7.60 -1.49 3.11
CA ARG A 218 8.16 -1.75 1.78
C ARG A 218 7.44 -2.89 1.09
N ALA A 219 6.82 -2.59 -0.04
CA ALA A 219 6.25 -3.55 -0.96
C ALA A 219 7.23 -3.83 -2.10
N GLU A 220 7.55 -5.11 -2.32
CA GLU A 220 8.43 -5.52 -3.42
C GLU A 220 7.73 -6.56 -4.29
N ILE A 221 7.71 -6.32 -5.59
CA ILE A 221 7.33 -7.32 -6.58
C ILE A 221 8.29 -7.25 -7.74
N ARG A 222 8.98 -8.38 -7.98
CA ARG A 222 10.03 -8.51 -8.99
C ARG A 222 11.15 -7.49 -8.74
N ASP A 223 11.38 -6.60 -9.69
CA ASP A 223 12.39 -5.55 -9.69
C ASP A 223 11.85 -4.19 -9.22
N GLY A 224 10.55 -4.06 -9.00
CA GLY A 224 9.92 -2.83 -8.50
C GLY A 224 9.77 -2.81 -6.99
N VAL A 225 10.09 -1.66 -6.40
CA VAL A 225 9.99 -1.40 -4.96
C VAL A 225 9.16 -0.13 -4.74
N SER A 226 8.05 -0.27 -4.02
CA SER A 226 7.31 0.85 -3.46
C SER A 226 7.48 0.87 -1.95
N GLU A 227 7.72 2.03 -1.36
CA GLU A 227 7.92 2.16 0.08
C GLU A 227 7.29 3.44 0.63
N ILE A 228 6.64 3.33 1.79
CA ILE A 228 6.05 4.45 2.53
C ILE A 228 6.72 4.59 3.89
N SER A 229 6.97 5.83 4.32
CA SER A 229 7.55 6.14 5.61
C SER A 229 6.59 5.82 6.74
N LEU A 230 7.06 5.07 7.75
CA LEU A 230 6.35 4.88 9.01
C LEU A 230 6.52 6.08 9.97
N VAL A 231 7.40 7.02 9.64
CA VAL A 231 7.62 8.24 10.43
C VAL A 231 6.52 9.27 10.15
N ASP A 232 6.25 9.57 8.87
CA ASP A 232 5.33 10.65 8.50
C ASP A 232 4.29 10.28 7.43
N GLY A 233 4.33 9.06 6.89
CA GLY A 233 3.38 8.59 5.87
C GLY A 233 3.68 9.09 4.45
N SER A 234 4.86 9.65 4.17
CA SER A 234 5.28 10.02 2.81
C SER A 234 5.77 8.81 2.00
N ILE A 235 5.52 8.80 0.69
CA ILE A 235 6.11 7.81 -0.23
C ILE A 235 7.60 8.08 -0.37
N LEU A 236 8.42 7.10 -0.03
CA LEU A 236 9.89 7.17 -0.08
C LEU A 236 10.43 6.80 -1.47
N VAL A 237 9.88 5.73 -2.05
CA VAL A 237 10.24 5.25 -3.39
C VAL A 237 9.04 4.59 -4.05
N THR A 238 8.99 4.67 -5.37
CA THR A 238 8.05 3.92 -6.21
C THR A 238 8.65 3.76 -7.62
N PRO A 239 8.41 2.62 -8.31
CA PRO A 239 8.80 2.48 -9.71
C PRO A 239 7.94 3.33 -10.64
N SER A 240 6.75 3.77 -10.21
CA SER A 240 5.82 4.53 -11.05
C SER A 240 5.27 5.75 -10.30
N PRO A 241 5.96 6.90 -10.38
CA PRO A 241 5.52 8.16 -9.78
C PRO A 241 4.12 8.60 -10.23
N SER A 242 3.74 8.28 -11.47
CA SER A 242 2.44 8.57 -12.08
C SER A 242 1.23 8.13 -11.25
N LEU A 243 1.37 7.08 -10.42
CA LEU A 243 0.34 6.64 -9.48
C LEU A 243 -0.08 7.71 -8.46
N TYR A 244 0.79 8.68 -8.20
CA TYR A 244 0.61 9.72 -7.18
C TYR A 244 0.44 11.12 -7.78
N GLU A 245 0.73 11.29 -9.06
CA GLU A 245 0.72 12.58 -9.75
C GLU A 245 -0.58 12.83 -10.52
N ARG A 246 -1.28 11.78 -10.95
CA ARG A 246 -2.52 11.89 -11.74
C ARG A 246 -3.48 10.71 -11.55
N GLU A 247 -4.70 10.90 -12.03
CA GLU A 247 -5.67 9.80 -12.17
C GLU A 247 -5.32 8.95 -13.41
N LEU A 248 -5.37 7.64 -13.30
CA LEU A 248 -5.04 6.70 -14.39
C LEU A 248 -6.25 6.33 -15.26
N GLY A 249 -7.18 7.27 -15.42
CA GLY A 249 -8.40 7.12 -16.21
C GLY A 249 -8.15 7.31 -17.72
N VAL A 250 -8.96 6.62 -18.52
CA VAL A 250 -9.01 6.79 -19.98
C VAL A 250 -10.44 6.95 -20.42
N GLU A 251 -10.72 8.03 -21.14
CA GLU A 251 -12.00 8.24 -21.81
C GLU A 251 -11.88 7.82 -23.28
N VAL A 252 -12.79 6.93 -23.72
CA VAL A 252 -12.88 6.50 -25.12
C VAL A 252 -14.01 7.27 -25.80
N THR A 253 -13.69 7.99 -26.87
CA THR A 253 -14.64 8.77 -27.66
C THR A 253 -14.48 8.47 -29.15
N ASP A 254 -15.51 8.81 -29.93
CA ASP A 254 -15.54 8.64 -31.39
C ASP A 254 -15.17 7.22 -31.87
N ALA A 255 -15.48 6.20 -31.05
CA ALA A 255 -15.21 4.81 -31.38
C ALA A 255 -16.06 4.37 -32.58
N GLY A 256 -15.38 4.14 -33.71
CA GLY A 256 -15.99 3.56 -34.91
C GLY A 256 -16.41 2.11 -34.68
N ILE A 257 -17.37 1.66 -35.47
CA ILE A 257 -17.87 0.28 -35.46
C ILE A 257 -17.64 -0.31 -36.84
N VAL A 258 -17.04 -1.50 -36.88
CA VAL A 258 -17.07 -2.36 -38.07
C VAL A 258 -18.21 -3.36 -37.91
N GLU A 259 -18.99 -3.55 -38.97
CA GLU A 259 -20.00 -4.59 -39.08
C GLU A 259 -19.96 -5.09 -40.52
N THR A 260 -19.50 -6.31 -40.73
CA THR A 260 -19.28 -6.88 -42.06
C THR A 260 -19.58 -8.38 -42.09
N GLU A 261 -19.78 -8.89 -43.29
CA GLU A 261 -19.90 -10.32 -43.58
C GLU A 261 -18.72 -10.72 -44.48
N VAL A 262 -18.00 -11.77 -44.08
CA VAL A 262 -16.86 -12.31 -44.83
C VAL A 262 -17.29 -13.64 -45.45
N ASP A 263 -17.14 -13.77 -46.77
CA ASP A 263 -17.44 -15.01 -47.47
C ASP A 263 -16.53 -16.14 -46.94
N GLU A 264 -17.13 -17.27 -46.55
CA GLU A 264 -16.38 -18.41 -46.03
C GLU A 264 -15.83 -19.34 -47.12
N GLY A 265 -16.18 -19.13 -48.39
CA GLY A 265 -15.77 -19.95 -49.53
C GLY A 265 -16.43 -21.34 -49.58
N TRP A 266 -17.26 -21.69 -48.59
CA TRP A 266 -18.03 -22.93 -48.52
C TRP A 266 -19.53 -22.65 -48.68
N VAL A 267 -20.23 -23.47 -49.48
CA VAL A 267 -21.70 -23.55 -49.65
C VAL A 267 -22.50 -22.44 -48.93
N SER A 268 -22.48 -21.23 -49.49
CA SER A 268 -23.27 -20.05 -49.04
C SER A 268 -23.12 -19.62 -47.56
N GLY A 269 -22.01 -19.97 -46.90
CA GLY A 269 -21.69 -19.51 -45.54
C GLY A 269 -20.99 -18.15 -45.55
N VAL A 270 -21.35 -17.29 -44.60
CA VAL A 270 -20.62 -16.06 -44.28
C VAL A 270 -20.26 -16.06 -42.80
N MET A 271 -19.11 -15.49 -42.47
CA MET A 271 -18.71 -15.16 -41.11
C MET A 271 -19.12 -13.71 -40.83
N SER A 272 -20.00 -13.48 -39.87
CA SER A 272 -20.32 -12.12 -39.43
C SER A 272 -19.24 -11.61 -38.49
N VAL A 273 -18.81 -10.37 -38.66
CA VAL A 273 -17.88 -9.69 -37.76
C VAL A 273 -18.48 -8.37 -37.32
N ARG A 274 -18.47 -8.13 -36.00
CA ARG A 274 -18.79 -6.84 -35.41
C ARG A 274 -17.72 -6.45 -34.41
N GLY A 275 -17.13 -5.28 -34.59
CA GLY A 275 -15.95 -4.84 -33.84
C GLY A 275 -16.00 -3.38 -33.45
N THR A 276 -15.62 -3.06 -32.20
CA THR A 276 -15.43 -1.68 -31.72
C THR A 276 -14.45 -1.63 -30.57
N VAL A 277 -13.93 -0.43 -30.28
CA VAL A 277 -13.25 -0.15 -29.01
C VAL A 277 -14.31 0.00 -27.92
N LYS A 278 -14.17 -0.74 -26.81
CA LYS A 278 -15.16 -0.79 -25.73
C LYS A 278 -14.76 0.07 -24.53
N SER A 279 -13.52 -0.09 -24.07
CA SER A 279 -12.98 0.68 -22.94
C SER A 279 -11.46 0.65 -22.94
N ALA A 280 -10.83 1.52 -22.19
CA ALA A 280 -9.40 1.50 -21.95
C ALA A 280 -9.09 1.93 -20.52
N PHE A 281 -7.90 1.58 -20.02
CA PHE A 281 -7.38 2.07 -18.75
C PHE A 281 -5.85 2.09 -18.78
N LEU A 282 -5.26 2.90 -17.88
CA LEU A 282 -3.81 2.95 -17.67
C LEU A 282 -3.44 2.12 -16.44
N THR A 283 -2.35 1.39 -16.54
CA THR A 283 -1.76 0.65 -15.42
C THR A 283 -0.23 0.72 -15.46
N PRO A 284 0.45 0.86 -14.33
CA PRO A 284 1.91 0.79 -14.30
C PRO A 284 2.44 -0.65 -14.27
N TYR A 285 1.56 -1.66 -14.13
CA TYR A 285 1.97 -3.04 -13.96
C TYR A 285 1.03 -4.03 -14.66
N ILE A 286 1.58 -4.99 -15.40
CA ILE A 286 0.86 -6.11 -16.04
C ILE A 286 1.57 -7.44 -15.78
N ASP A 287 0.87 -8.42 -15.20
CA ASP A 287 1.38 -9.78 -14.96
C ASP A 287 0.54 -10.89 -15.61
N THR A 288 -0.38 -10.55 -16.51
CA THR A 288 -1.31 -11.49 -17.12
C THR A 288 -1.01 -11.70 -18.61
N VAL A 289 -1.13 -12.94 -19.07
CA VAL A 289 -0.99 -13.29 -20.50
C VAL A 289 -2.02 -12.58 -21.37
N ASP A 290 -3.22 -12.39 -20.85
CA ASP A 290 -4.34 -11.80 -21.57
C ASP A 290 -4.10 -10.32 -21.95
N TYR A 291 -3.23 -9.60 -21.23
CA TYR A 291 -2.98 -8.17 -21.42
C TYR A 291 -1.61 -7.87 -22.04
N GLY A 292 -1.03 -8.80 -22.82
CA GLY A 292 0.28 -8.57 -23.45
C GLY A 292 1.41 -9.38 -22.84
N GLY A 293 1.09 -10.26 -21.90
CA GLY A 293 2.08 -11.12 -21.28
C GLY A 293 2.77 -10.49 -20.08
N ASN A 294 4.03 -10.86 -19.97
CA ASN A 294 4.91 -10.63 -18.85
C ASN A 294 5.59 -9.25 -18.98
N LEU A 295 4.81 -8.16 -19.08
CA LEU A 295 5.34 -6.80 -19.26
C LEU A 295 5.85 -6.21 -17.93
N PHE A 296 5.22 -6.57 -16.82
CA PHE A 296 5.56 -6.14 -15.46
C PHE A 296 5.51 -4.63 -15.31
N TRP A 297 6.49 -4.04 -14.63
CA TRP A 297 6.54 -2.61 -14.40
C TRP A 297 6.89 -1.87 -15.68
N ALA A 298 6.09 -0.86 -16.00
CA ALA A 298 6.51 0.19 -16.92
C ALA A 298 7.71 0.96 -16.34
N ALA A 299 8.51 1.59 -17.20
CA ALA A 299 9.53 2.53 -16.74
C ALA A 299 8.90 3.72 -15.99
N ALA A 300 9.71 4.46 -15.24
CA ALA A 300 9.22 5.55 -14.38
C ALA A 300 8.48 6.65 -15.16
N ASP A 301 8.85 6.86 -16.42
CA ASP A 301 8.28 7.82 -17.36
C ASP A 301 7.32 7.17 -18.37
N GLU A 302 6.86 5.94 -18.10
CA GLU A 302 5.96 5.18 -18.97
C GLU A 302 4.75 4.63 -18.20
N LEU A 303 3.71 4.27 -18.94
CA LEU A 303 2.55 3.51 -18.46
C LEU A 303 2.13 2.49 -19.53
N HIS A 304 1.48 1.41 -19.08
CA HIS A 304 0.78 0.53 -19.99
C HIS A 304 -0.65 1.01 -20.21
N LEU A 305 -1.02 1.18 -21.46
CA LEU A 305 -2.38 1.43 -21.92
C LEU A 305 -2.99 0.10 -22.34
N VAL A 306 -4.02 -0.34 -21.62
CA VAL A 306 -4.77 -1.55 -21.93
C VAL A 306 -6.08 -1.14 -22.59
N VAL A 307 -6.32 -1.60 -23.82
CA VAL A 307 -7.54 -1.31 -24.57
C VAL A 307 -8.36 -2.58 -24.76
N ASP A 308 -9.57 -2.59 -24.20
CA ASP A 308 -10.57 -3.65 -24.36
C ASP A 308 -11.39 -3.40 -25.63
N LEU A 309 -11.45 -4.42 -26.48
CA LEU A 309 -12.18 -4.42 -27.74
C LEU A 309 -13.42 -5.30 -27.60
N ASP A 310 -14.58 -4.77 -28.00
CA ASP A 310 -15.77 -5.62 -28.23
C ASP A 310 -15.67 -6.12 -29.67
N TRP A 311 -15.02 -7.27 -29.82
CA TRP A 311 -14.82 -7.94 -31.11
C TRP A 311 -15.56 -9.26 -31.10
N GLN A 312 -16.57 -9.37 -31.96
CA GLN A 312 -17.44 -10.52 -32.07
C GLN A 312 -17.34 -11.05 -33.49
N MET A 313 -16.97 -12.32 -33.62
CA MET A 313 -16.97 -13.02 -34.88
C MET A 313 -17.69 -14.36 -34.74
N ASP A 314 -18.44 -14.76 -35.76
CA ASP A 314 -18.94 -16.12 -35.85
C ASP A 314 -17.77 -17.08 -36.07
N PHE A 315 -17.87 -18.31 -35.54
CA PHE A 315 -16.80 -19.29 -35.72
C PHE A 315 -16.65 -19.64 -37.21
N SER A 316 -15.44 -19.48 -37.73
CA SER A 316 -15.07 -19.95 -39.07
C SER A 316 -13.83 -20.84 -39.02
N SER A 317 -13.88 -21.96 -39.74
CA SER A 317 -12.72 -22.83 -39.93
C SER A 317 -11.86 -22.45 -41.15
N ASN A 318 -12.32 -21.49 -41.96
CA ASN A 318 -11.63 -21.07 -43.18
C ASN A 318 -11.22 -19.60 -43.18
N VAL A 319 -11.99 -18.70 -42.54
CA VAL A 319 -11.62 -17.29 -42.44
C VAL A 319 -10.65 -17.08 -41.27
N VAL A 320 -9.61 -16.27 -41.51
CA VAL A 320 -8.63 -15.86 -40.51
C VAL A 320 -8.64 -14.35 -40.39
N ASP A 321 -8.89 -13.86 -39.18
CA ASP A 321 -8.80 -12.45 -38.84
C ASP A 321 -7.33 -12.00 -38.77
N ARG A 322 -7.01 -10.95 -39.53
CA ARG A 322 -5.69 -10.30 -39.64
C ARG A 322 -5.79 -8.80 -39.34
N THR A 323 -6.83 -8.40 -38.59
CA THR A 323 -7.09 -7.00 -38.23
C THR A 323 -5.91 -6.39 -37.50
N GLU A 324 -5.31 -5.32 -38.03
CA GLU A 324 -4.16 -4.67 -37.37
C GLU A 324 -4.62 -3.58 -36.39
N ALA A 325 -4.03 -3.56 -35.19
CA ALA A 325 -4.21 -2.48 -34.23
C ALA A 325 -2.96 -1.58 -34.19
N LYS A 326 -3.17 -0.26 -34.22
CA LYS A 326 -2.10 0.74 -34.18
C LYS A 326 -2.50 1.93 -33.34
N LEU A 327 -1.65 2.35 -32.41
CA LEU A 327 -1.85 3.55 -31.63
C LEU A 327 -1.01 4.69 -32.21
N THR A 328 -1.60 5.86 -32.39
CA THR A 328 -0.88 7.07 -32.82
C THR A 328 -0.94 8.10 -31.69
N LEU A 329 0.22 8.49 -31.17
CA LEU A 329 0.34 9.51 -30.11
C LEU A 329 0.13 10.93 -30.66
N GLU A 330 0.03 11.92 -29.78
CA GLU A 330 -0.17 13.33 -30.18
C GLU A 330 0.96 13.87 -31.07
N ASP A 331 2.19 13.40 -30.86
CA ASP A 331 3.35 13.80 -31.65
C ASP A 331 3.41 13.11 -33.03
N GLY A 332 2.46 12.21 -33.32
CA GLY A 332 2.40 11.42 -34.55
C GLY A 332 3.21 10.12 -34.50
N THR A 333 3.83 9.79 -33.38
CA THR A 333 4.53 8.51 -33.18
C THR A 333 3.52 7.37 -33.25
N GLU A 334 3.84 6.36 -34.06
CA GLU A 334 3.02 5.16 -34.21
C GLU A 334 3.58 4.02 -33.38
N LEU A 335 2.73 3.43 -32.54
CA LEU A 335 3.05 2.29 -31.69
C LEU A 335 2.26 1.06 -32.14
N ARG A 336 2.91 -0.09 -31.98
CA ARG A 336 2.30 -1.41 -32.14
C ARG A 336 1.96 -1.98 -30.77
N PRO A 337 0.91 -2.81 -30.67
CA PRO A 337 0.60 -3.49 -29.43
C PRO A 337 1.75 -4.43 -29.03
N ALA A 338 1.84 -4.72 -27.73
CA ALA A 338 2.79 -5.68 -27.18
C ALA A 338 2.47 -7.11 -27.61
N GLN A 339 1.19 -7.43 -27.78
CA GLN A 339 0.70 -8.67 -28.36
C GLN A 339 0.91 -8.71 -29.88
N ASP A 340 1.17 -9.90 -30.42
CA ASP A 340 0.96 -10.15 -31.85
C ASP A 340 -0.53 -10.03 -32.19
N THR A 341 -0.83 -9.50 -33.37
CA THR A 341 -2.20 -9.35 -33.87
C THR A 341 -3.03 -10.62 -33.79
N ASP A 342 -2.41 -11.76 -34.14
CA ASP A 342 -3.07 -13.06 -34.05
C ASP A 342 -3.51 -13.33 -32.60
N GLN A 343 -2.76 -12.96 -31.58
CA GLN A 343 -3.17 -13.17 -30.18
C GLN A 343 -4.34 -12.26 -29.77
N ILE A 344 -4.45 -11.06 -30.35
CA ILE A 344 -5.53 -10.10 -30.06
C ILE A 344 -6.85 -10.58 -30.67
N PHE A 345 -6.81 -11.11 -31.89
CA PHE A 345 -8.00 -11.41 -32.70
C PHE A 345 -8.26 -12.92 -32.94
N TYR A 346 -7.51 -13.83 -32.31
CA TYR A 346 -7.74 -15.28 -32.46
C TYR A 346 -9.07 -15.74 -31.83
N ASP A 347 -9.87 -16.47 -32.61
CA ASP A 347 -11.20 -16.94 -32.26
C ASP A 347 -11.20 -18.15 -31.30
N SER A 348 -11.82 -17.96 -30.13
CA SER A 348 -12.94 -18.78 -29.60
C SER A 348 -13.11 -18.65 -28.09
N HIS A 349 -12.13 -18.10 -27.39
CA HIS A 349 -12.11 -18.05 -25.92
C HIS A 349 -11.32 -16.87 -25.32
N GLY A 350 -10.80 -15.93 -26.13
CA GLY A 350 -9.90 -14.87 -25.69
C GLY A 350 -10.59 -13.55 -25.35
N THR A 351 -10.00 -12.77 -24.43
CA THR A 351 -10.34 -11.35 -24.26
C THR A 351 -9.61 -10.54 -25.32
N HIS A 352 -10.34 -9.88 -26.22
CA HIS A 352 -9.78 -9.06 -27.30
C HIS A 352 -9.18 -7.78 -26.74
N ILE A 353 -7.89 -7.82 -26.41
CA ILE A 353 -7.21 -6.74 -25.71
C ILE A 353 -5.93 -6.37 -26.45
N ALA A 354 -5.76 -5.07 -26.71
CA ALA A 354 -4.55 -4.51 -27.27
C ALA A 354 -3.84 -3.67 -26.19
N THR A 355 -2.59 -4.01 -25.89
CA THR A 355 -1.80 -3.31 -24.87
C THR A 355 -0.66 -2.55 -25.50
N PHE A 356 -0.45 -1.31 -25.08
CA PHE A 356 0.64 -0.44 -25.53
C PHE A 356 1.43 0.07 -24.33
N THR A 357 2.69 0.43 -24.54
CA THR A 357 3.47 1.20 -23.55
C THR A 357 3.61 2.61 -24.10
N ILE A 358 3.16 3.60 -23.33
CA ILE A 358 3.10 5.00 -23.74
C ILE A 358 3.86 5.88 -22.74
N PRO A 359 4.32 7.08 -23.14
CA PRO A 359 4.85 8.06 -22.22
C PRO A 359 3.84 8.42 -21.12
N ALA A 360 4.33 8.55 -19.88
CA ALA A 360 3.51 8.85 -18.72
C ALA A 360 2.92 10.27 -18.74
N ASP A 361 3.43 11.19 -19.56
CA ASP A 361 2.91 12.54 -19.73
C ASP A 361 1.95 12.67 -20.93
N GLU A 362 1.76 11.60 -21.71
CA GLU A 362 0.83 11.57 -22.83
C GLU A 362 -0.59 11.92 -22.37
N ARG A 363 -1.29 12.71 -23.20
CA ARG A 363 -2.63 13.24 -22.89
C ARG A 363 -3.72 12.69 -23.78
N SER A 364 -3.39 12.30 -25.00
CA SER A 364 -4.35 11.61 -25.86
C SER A 364 -3.65 10.71 -26.87
N ALA A 365 -4.39 9.79 -27.46
CA ALA A 365 -3.91 9.00 -28.56
C ALA A 365 -5.09 8.58 -29.46
N THR A 366 -4.80 8.29 -30.73
CA THR A 366 -5.78 7.72 -31.66
C THR A 366 -5.47 6.25 -31.86
N LEU A 367 -6.38 5.38 -31.45
CA LEU A 367 -6.32 3.97 -31.82
C LEU A 367 -6.95 3.80 -33.20
N THR A 368 -6.26 3.10 -34.09
CA THR A 368 -6.76 2.68 -35.40
C THR A 368 -6.78 1.16 -35.45
N LEU A 369 -7.94 0.59 -35.80
CA LEU A 369 -8.09 -0.82 -36.13
C LEU A 369 -8.33 -0.92 -37.63
N SER A 370 -7.55 -1.75 -38.33
CA SER A 370 -7.62 -1.93 -39.78
C SER A 370 -8.10 -3.35 -40.07
N PRO A 371 -9.42 -3.59 -40.21
CA PRO A 371 -9.95 -4.94 -40.32
C PRO A 371 -9.57 -5.58 -41.64
N ARG A 372 -9.02 -6.79 -41.55
CA ARG A 372 -8.49 -7.53 -42.70
C ARG A 372 -8.74 -9.01 -42.50
N PHE A 373 -9.30 -9.67 -43.51
CA PHE A 373 -9.66 -11.08 -43.45
C PHE A 373 -9.05 -11.82 -44.63
N THR A 374 -8.51 -13.00 -44.34
CA THR A 374 -7.90 -13.90 -45.33
C THR A 374 -8.52 -15.29 -45.21
N GLN A 375 -8.36 -16.14 -46.21
CA GLN A 375 -8.81 -17.53 -46.13
C GLN A 375 -7.65 -18.54 -46.07
N VAL A 376 -7.88 -19.66 -45.38
CA VAL A 376 -6.92 -20.77 -45.29
C VAL A 376 -6.82 -21.51 -46.63
N ILE A 377 -7.94 -21.67 -47.33
CA ILE A 377 -8.04 -22.47 -48.55
C ILE A 377 -7.74 -21.64 -49.78
N ASP A 378 -8.42 -20.51 -49.93
CA ASP A 378 -8.13 -19.55 -50.99
C ASP A 378 -7.11 -18.53 -50.50
N LYS A 379 -5.84 -18.79 -50.83
CA LYS A 379 -4.73 -17.91 -50.43
C LYS A 379 -4.72 -16.56 -51.14
N ASP A 380 -5.46 -16.45 -52.25
CA ASP A 380 -5.59 -15.21 -53.01
C ASP A 380 -6.79 -14.38 -52.52
N PHE A 381 -7.65 -14.94 -51.64
CA PHE A 381 -8.73 -14.20 -51.01
C PHE A 381 -8.20 -13.25 -49.94
N GLU A 382 -8.63 -11.99 -50.09
CA GLU A 382 -8.39 -10.93 -49.12
C GLU A 382 -9.59 -9.99 -49.12
N GLN A 383 -10.16 -9.76 -47.95
CA GLN A 383 -11.17 -8.73 -47.71
C GLN A 383 -10.60 -7.71 -46.75
N VAL A 384 -10.58 -6.44 -47.17
CA VAL A 384 -10.11 -5.31 -46.37
C VAL A 384 -11.27 -4.37 -46.18
N GLU A 385 -11.57 -4.06 -44.93
CA GLU A 385 -12.59 -3.06 -44.58
C GLU A 385 -11.94 -1.70 -44.33
N ASP A 386 -12.77 -0.65 -44.34
CA ASP A 386 -12.31 0.68 -43.94
C ASP A 386 -11.83 0.65 -42.47
N PRO A 387 -10.69 1.28 -42.15
CA PRO A 387 -10.23 1.37 -40.78
C PRO A 387 -11.22 2.11 -39.88
N ILE A 388 -11.39 1.61 -38.65
CA ILE A 388 -12.13 2.30 -37.60
C ILE A 388 -11.15 2.92 -36.61
N THR A 389 -11.54 4.07 -36.05
CA THR A 389 -10.71 4.81 -35.10
C THR A 389 -11.43 5.01 -33.78
N ALA A 390 -10.67 5.25 -32.71
CA ALA A 390 -11.17 5.77 -31.45
C ALA A 390 -10.17 6.77 -30.86
N THR A 391 -10.68 7.85 -30.29
CA THR A 391 -9.88 8.83 -29.56
C THR A 391 -9.83 8.43 -28.09
N LEU A 392 -8.63 8.28 -27.56
CA LEU A 392 -8.37 7.95 -26.16
C LEU A 392 -7.83 9.22 -25.48
N THR A 393 -8.52 9.71 -24.45
CA THR A 393 -8.07 10.88 -23.66
C THR A 393 -7.68 10.42 -22.26
N PHE A 394 -6.50 10.85 -21.80
CA PHE A 394 -5.89 10.42 -20.54
C PHE A 394 -6.01 11.53 -19.49
N SER A 395 -6.50 11.17 -18.30
CA SER A 395 -6.67 12.11 -17.17
C SER A 395 -5.35 12.43 -16.44
#